data_AF-A0A8J4FD19-F1
#
_entry.id   AF-A0A8J4FD19-F1
#
_cell.length_a   1.000
_cell.length_b   1.000
_cell.length_c   1.000
_cell.angle_alpha   90.00
_cell.angle_beta   90.00
_cell.angle_gamma   90.00
#
_symmetry.space_group_name_H-M   'P 1'
#
loop_
_entity.id
_entity.type
_entity.pdbx_description
1 polymer ?
#
loop_
_entity_poly.entity_id
_entity_poly.type
_entity_poly.pdbx_seq_one_letter_code
_entity_poly.pdbx_strand_id
1 'polypeptide(L)'
;MGHGGALLLGVLRGASVSSSVHVRNVLFRRELKSWIKRQNPSYYPCYRYVRAVEFISLQLHAEGSLGAGGVTVTMTSTELCNLCGALPKNPVCDAQGLMYDNMCYAMCNQVNSVGPCPQLAQQHQHQLNKQKLHQQQHQQQKQHHQKQQVQQQLLQQQLQQQQQHQQQQRQQQQQQQQQQQQQQQQQQQQQQQQQQQQQQQQQQPQQQQQQQQKQQKQQKQKQQQPQQQPQQQQQQQ
;
A
#
# COMPACT_ATOMS: atom_id res chain seq x y z
N MET A 1 -4.41 12.24 -23.58
CA MET A 1 -4.19 10.99 -24.35
C MET A 1 -3.90 9.89 -23.35
N GLY A 2 -4.62 8.79 -23.16
CA GLY A 2 -5.98 8.39 -23.49
C GLY A 2 -6.40 7.35 -22.43
N HIS A 3 -7.65 7.38 -21.97
CA HIS A 3 -8.21 6.36 -21.08
C HIS A 3 -9.01 5.38 -21.94
N GLY A 4 -8.50 4.16 -22.12
CA GLY A 4 -9.22 3.06 -22.75
C GLY A 4 -9.84 2.16 -21.68
N GLY A 5 -11.11 2.37 -21.37
CA GLY A 5 -11.92 1.47 -20.54
C GLY A 5 -12.66 0.47 -21.43
N ALA A 6 -12.26 -0.79 -21.40
CA ALA A 6 -12.97 -1.87 -22.08
C ALA A 6 -14.12 -2.39 -21.20
N LEU A 7 -15.35 -2.22 -21.67
CA LEU A 7 -16.57 -2.83 -21.13
C LEU A 7 -16.75 -4.22 -21.76
N LEU A 8 -16.57 -5.27 -20.96
CA LEU A 8 -16.94 -6.65 -21.31
C LEU A 8 -18.43 -6.85 -21.05
N LEU A 9 -19.25 -6.77 -22.10
CA LEU A 9 -20.62 -7.27 -22.11
C LEU A 9 -20.61 -8.78 -22.39
N GLY A 10 -20.77 -9.57 -21.33
CA GLY A 10 -20.99 -11.01 -21.43
C GLY A 10 -22.42 -11.33 -21.87
N VAL A 11 -22.56 -11.93 -23.04
CA VAL A 11 -23.80 -12.48 -23.59
C VAL A 11 -24.14 -13.79 -22.85
N LEU A 12 -25.23 -13.81 -22.08
CA LEU A 12 -25.83 -15.04 -21.57
C LEU A 12 -26.85 -15.57 -22.58
N ARG A 13 -26.49 -16.66 -23.27
CA ARG A 13 -27.37 -17.43 -24.15
C ARG A 13 -27.94 -18.63 -23.39
N GLY A 14 -29.27 -18.80 -23.46
CA GLY A 14 -29.93 -20.11 -23.44
C GLY A 14 -30.41 -20.62 -22.08
N ALA A 15 -31.60 -20.19 -21.65
CA ALA A 15 -32.39 -20.94 -20.67
C ALA A 15 -33.57 -21.61 -21.38
N SER A 16 -33.57 -22.94 -21.33
CA SER A 16 -34.69 -23.79 -21.77
C SER A 16 -35.87 -23.63 -20.81
N VAL A 17 -37.06 -23.41 -21.38
CA VAL A 17 -38.28 -23.05 -20.67
C VAL A 17 -39.11 -24.31 -20.41
N SER A 18 -38.91 -24.99 -19.28
CA SER A 18 -39.95 -25.91 -18.75
C SER A 18 -39.65 -26.39 -17.32
N SER A 19 -39.83 -25.53 -16.30
CA SER A 19 -39.94 -25.89 -14.85
C SER A 19 -40.26 -24.67 -13.97
N SER A 20 -41.08 -23.72 -14.45
CA SER A 20 -41.08 -22.34 -13.95
C SER A 20 -42.13 -21.97 -12.89
N VAL A 21 -42.79 -22.93 -12.21
CA VAL A 21 -43.81 -22.57 -11.19
C VAL A 21 -43.43 -22.98 -9.76
N HIS A 22 -42.62 -24.04 -9.55
CA HIS A 22 -42.25 -24.45 -8.19
C HIS A 22 -40.98 -23.78 -7.64
N VAL A 23 -40.04 -23.34 -8.48
CA VAL A 23 -38.77 -22.74 -8.01
C VAL A 23 -38.92 -21.27 -7.60
N ARG A 24 -39.90 -20.55 -8.18
CA ARG A 24 -40.13 -19.12 -7.87
C ARG A 24 -40.68 -18.88 -6.45
N ASN A 25 -41.36 -19.85 -5.84
CA ASN A 25 -41.89 -19.72 -4.48
C ASN A 25 -40.82 -19.94 -3.39
N VAL A 26 -39.78 -20.73 -3.67
CA VAL A 26 -38.71 -21.03 -2.70
C VAL A 26 -37.71 -19.87 -2.60
N LEU A 27 -37.40 -19.21 -3.71
CA LEU A 27 -36.46 -18.07 -3.73
C LEU A 27 -37.08 -16.81 -3.10
N PHE A 28 -38.38 -16.56 -3.29
CA PHE A 28 -39.07 -15.42 -2.66
C PHE A 28 -39.09 -15.52 -1.13
N ARG A 29 -39.22 -16.74 -0.57
CA ARG A 29 -39.19 -16.98 0.89
C ARG A 29 -37.80 -16.82 1.52
N ARG A 30 -36.71 -16.99 0.76
CA ARG A 30 -35.33 -16.81 1.26
C ARG A 30 -34.93 -15.34 1.31
N GLU A 31 -35.28 -14.56 0.28
CA GLU A 31 -35.02 -13.11 0.25
C GLU A 31 -35.85 -12.36 1.30
N LEU A 32 -37.15 -12.70 1.46
CA LEU A 32 -38.01 -12.05 2.44
C LEU A 32 -37.53 -12.27 3.89
N LYS A 33 -37.04 -13.47 4.21
CA LYS A 33 -36.43 -13.76 5.53
C LYS A 33 -35.15 -12.96 5.77
N SER A 34 -34.30 -12.81 4.75
CA SER A 34 -33.06 -12.03 4.87
C SER A 34 -33.31 -10.52 4.91
N TRP A 35 -34.39 -10.04 4.31
CA TRP A 35 -34.80 -8.65 4.34
C TRP A 35 -35.45 -8.25 5.68
N ILE A 36 -36.39 -9.07 6.19
CA ILE A 36 -37.00 -8.85 7.52
C ILE A 36 -35.93 -8.91 8.63
N LYS A 37 -34.94 -9.82 8.52
CA LYS A 37 -33.81 -9.92 9.48
C LYS A 37 -32.91 -8.69 9.48
N ARG A 38 -32.83 -7.95 8.36
CA ARG A 38 -32.04 -6.72 8.25
C ARG A 38 -32.76 -5.48 8.76
N GLN A 39 -34.09 -5.42 8.65
CA GLN A 39 -34.85 -4.25 9.05
C GLN A 39 -35.21 -4.22 10.55
N ASN A 40 -35.40 -5.38 11.21
CA ASN A 40 -35.76 -5.42 12.63
C ASN A 40 -35.26 -6.69 13.35
N PRO A 41 -33.99 -6.74 13.80
CA PRO A 41 -33.43 -7.92 14.47
C PRO A 41 -34.06 -8.22 15.84
N SER A 42 -34.72 -7.25 16.47
CA SER A 42 -35.35 -7.39 17.79
C SER A 42 -36.69 -8.15 17.77
N TYR A 43 -37.38 -8.23 16.62
CA TYR A 43 -38.72 -8.82 16.51
C TYR A 43 -38.77 -10.33 16.21
N TYR A 44 -37.62 -10.95 15.94
CA TYR A 44 -37.54 -12.36 15.50
C TYR A 44 -37.89 -13.43 16.57
N PRO A 45 -37.73 -13.22 17.89
CA PRO A 45 -38.09 -14.25 18.86
C PRO A 45 -39.60 -14.49 18.99
N CYS A 46 -40.43 -13.45 18.84
CA CYS A 46 -41.89 -13.58 19.01
C CYS A 46 -42.56 -14.33 17.84
N TYR A 47 -42.15 -14.09 16.60
CA TYR A 47 -42.74 -14.75 15.43
C TYR A 47 -42.44 -16.24 15.33
N ARG A 48 -41.34 -16.71 15.95
CA ARG A 48 -41.03 -18.15 15.98
C ARG A 48 -41.96 -18.92 16.92
N TYR A 49 -42.47 -18.27 17.97
CA TYR A 49 -43.40 -18.88 18.92
C TYR A 49 -44.83 -18.94 18.36
N VAL A 50 -45.32 -17.86 17.75
CA VAL A 50 -46.67 -17.84 17.15
C VAL A 50 -46.81 -18.90 16.05
N ARG A 51 -45.76 -19.13 15.25
CA ARG A 51 -45.77 -20.20 14.23
C ARG A 51 -45.63 -21.61 14.78
N ALA A 52 -45.03 -21.80 15.96
CA ALA A 52 -44.96 -23.12 16.60
C ALA A 52 -46.33 -23.52 17.16
N VAL A 53 -47.12 -22.56 17.66
CA VAL A 53 -48.48 -22.80 18.15
C VAL A 53 -49.45 -23.09 17.00
N GLU A 54 -49.35 -22.39 15.86
CA GLU A 54 -50.14 -22.75 14.67
C GLU A 54 -49.78 -24.12 14.09
N PHE A 55 -48.52 -24.57 14.21
CA PHE A 55 -48.11 -25.87 13.69
C PHE A 55 -48.59 -27.03 14.58
N ILE A 56 -48.71 -26.83 15.89
CA ILE A 56 -49.26 -27.84 16.81
C ILE A 56 -50.77 -28.00 16.63
N SER A 57 -51.52 -26.94 16.30
CA SER A 57 -52.94 -27.05 15.95
C SER A 57 -53.21 -27.76 14.62
N LEU A 58 -52.22 -27.88 13.72
CA LEU A 58 -52.37 -28.56 12.44
C LEU A 58 -51.93 -30.03 12.46
N GLN A 59 -51.17 -30.48 13.46
CA GLN A 59 -50.76 -31.88 13.58
C GLN A 59 -51.81 -32.78 14.27
N LEU A 60 -52.85 -32.20 14.87
CA LEU A 60 -53.91 -32.91 15.60
C LEU A 60 -55.19 -33.19 14.77
N HIS A 61 -55.21 -32.85 13.48
CA HIS A 61 -56.37 -33.08 12.60
C HIS A 61 -56.18 -34.17 11.54
N ALA A 62 -55.21 -35.08 11.71
CA ALA A 62 -54.92 -36.09 10.69
C ALA A 62 -55.28 -37.54 11.05
N GLU A 63 -55.79 -37.85 12.25
CA GLU A 63 -56.29 -39.19 12.56
C GLU A 63 -57.65 -39.03 13.27
N GLY A 64 -58.71 -39.41 12.55
CA GLY A 64 -60.09 -39.06 12.88
C GLY A 64 -60.62 -39.68 14.16
N SER A 65 -61.46 -38.92 14.85
CA SER A 65 -62.66 -39.46 15.49
C SER A 65 -63.64 -38.32 15.81
N LEU A 66 -64.88 -38.47 15.37
CA LEU A 66 -65.99 -37.57 15.60
C LEU A 66 -66.37 -37.59 17.09
N GLY A 67 -65.93 -36.57 17.82
CA GLY A 67 -66.42 -36.25 19.14
C GLY A 67 -66.19 -34.77 19.40
N ALA A 68 -67.26 -33.97 19.42
CA ALA A 68 -67.25 -32.54 19.68
C ALA A 68 -66.96 -32.23 21.17
N GLY A 69 -65.81 -32.69 21.66
CA GLY A 69 -65.27 -32.38 22.98
C GLY A 69 -64.02 -31.54 22.81
N GLY A 70 -64.17 -30.21 22.77
CA GLY A 70 -63.03 -29.31 22.86
C GLY A 70 -62.32 -29.58 24.18
N VAL A 71 -61.10 -30.13 24.12
CA VAL A 71 -60.25 -30.30 25.30
C VAL A 71 -59.78 -28.92 25.72
N THR A 72 -60.57 -28.26 26.58
CA THR A 72 -60.18 -27.02 27.24
C THR A 72 -59.12 -27.36 28.28
N VAL A 73 -57.85 -27.17 27.93
CA VAL A 73 -56.77 -27.27 28.91
C VAL A 73 -56.82 -26.02 29.77
N THR A 74 -57.41 -26.12 30.96
CA THR A 74 -57.37 -25.06 31.97
C THR A 74 -56.03 -25.14 32.70
N MET A 75 -54.98 -24.52 32.15
CA MET A 75 -53.75 -24.33 32.94
C MET A 75 -54.03 -23.31 34.04
N THR A 76 -53.58 -23.63 35.25
CA THR A 76 -53.69 -22.70 36.37
C THR A 76 -52.74 -21.52 36.14
N SER A 77 -53.11 -20.29 36.58
CA SER A 77 -52.27 -19.11 36.32
C SER A 77 -50.83 -19.28 36.85
N THR A 78 -50.67 -20.07 37.91
CA THR A 78 -49.37 -20.41 38.53
C THR A 78 -48.46 -21.22 37.60
N GLU A 79 -49.01 -22.14 36.81
CA GLU A 79 -48.21 -22.94 35.86
C GLU A 79 -47.75 -22.11 34.66
N LEU A 80 -48.60 -21.18 34.21
CA LEU A 80 -48.26 -20.20 33.18
C LEU A 80 -47.11 -19.28 33.62
N CYS A 81 -47.12 -18.85 34.88
CA CYS A 81 -46.06 -18.02 35.46
C CYS A 81 -44.70 -18.72 35.50
N ASN A 82 -44.67 -20.03 35.78
CA ASN A 82 -43.42 -20.80 35.85
C ASN A 82 -42.72 -20.91 34.49
N LEU A 83 -43.49 -20.90 33.39
CA LEU A 83 -42.96 -20.90 32.03
C LEU A 83 -42.30 -19.58 31.65
N CYS A 84 -42.65 -18.46 32.30
CA CYS A 84 -42.10 -17.14 31.99
C CYS A 84 -40.58 -17.04 32.25
N GLY A 85 -40.02 -17.87 33.15
CA GLY A 85 -38.59 -17.92 33.47
C GLY A 85 -37.70 -18.44 32.34
N ALA A 86 -38.27 -19.21 31.41
CA ALA A 86 -37.55 -19.73 30.24
C ALA A 86 -37.52 -18.75 29.05
N LEU A 87 -38.26 -17.64 29.12
CA LEU A 87 -38.35 -16.66 28.03
C LEU A 87 -37.21 -15.62 28.12
N PRO A 88 -36.79 -15.03 26.98
CA PRO A 88 -35.80 -13.95 26.96
C PRO A 88 -36.21 -12.79 27.88
N LYS A 89 -35.25 -12.27 28.63
CA LYS A 89 -35.44 -11.11 29.51
C LYS A 89 -35.47 -9.82 28.66
N ASN A 90 -36.66 -9.35 28.37
CA ASN A 90 -36.92 -8.07 27.71
C ASN A 90 -37.70 -7.22 28.72
N PRO A 91 -37.01 -6.45 29.58
CA PRO A 91 -37.65 -5.82 30.71
C PRO A 91 -38.73 -4.84 30.25
N VAL A 92 -39.89 -4.93 30.90
CA VAL A 92 -41.04 -4.04 30.68
C VAL A 92 -41.39 -3.37 32.00
N CYS A 93 -41.97 -2.18 31.92
CA CYS A 93 -42.42 -1.42 33.08
C CYS A 93 -43.93 -1.20 32.99
N ASP A 94 -44.59 -1.21 34.14
CA ASP A 94 -45.98 -0.78 34.27
C ASP A 94 -46.09 0.76 34.33
N ALA A 95 -47.29 1.28 34.56
CA ALA A 95 -47.54 2.72 34.69
C ALA A 95 -46.91 3.34 35.96
N GLN A 96 -46.61 2.52 36.96
CA GLN A 96 -45.99 2.88 38.23
C GLN A 96 -44.46 2.85 38.16
N GLY A 97 -43.89 2.32 37.07
CA GLY A 97 -42.45 2.17 36.86
C GLY A 97 -41.86 0.91 37.49
N LEU A 98 -42.68 -0.04 37.92
CA LEU A 98 -42.21 -1.34 38.39
C LEU A 98 -41.73 -2.15 37.19
N MET A 99 -40.47 -2.61 37.26
CA MET A 99 -39.83 -3.38 36.19
C MET A 99 -40.09 -4.87 36.36
N TYR A 100 -40.51 -5.51 35.28
CA TYR A 100 -40.68 -6.95 35.14
C TYR A 100 -39.66 -7.49 34.13
N ASP A 101 -39.12 -8.68 34.37
CA ASP A 101 -38.10 -9.31 33.50
C ASP A 101 -38.56 -9.48 32.03
N ASN A 102 -39.87 -9.71 31.83
CA ASN A 102 -40.51 -9.77 30.53
C ASN A 102 -42.03 -9.55 30.65
N MET A 103 -42.69 -9.42 29.50
CA MET A 103 -44.16 -9.22 29.43
C MET A 103 -44.96 -10.39 30.05
N CYS A 104 -44.44 -11.62 29.99
CA CYS A 104 -45.08 -12.79 30.59
C CYS A 104 -45.14 -12.66 32.12
N TYR A 105 -44.03 -12.23 32.75
CA TYR A 105 -43.99 -11.94 34.19
C TYR A 105 -44.94 -10.80 34.57
N ALA A 106 -45.06 -9.76 33.74
CA ALA A 106 -46.02 -8.69 34.00
C ALA A 106 -47.47 -9.19 33.97
N MET A 107 -47.86 -9.97 32.96
CA MET A 107 -49.19 -10.55 32.86
C MET A 107 -49.49 -11.54 34.01
N CYS A 108 -48.49 -12.31 34.44
CA CYS A 108 -48.58 -13.18 35.61
C CYS A 108 -48.92 -12.40 36.90
N ASN A 109 -48.39 -11.18 37.04
CA ASN A 109 -48.70 -10.27 38.14
C ASN A 109 -49.97 -9.43 37.89
N GLN A 110 -50.81 -9.83 36.92
CA GLN A 110 -52.06 -9.17 36.54
C GLN A 110 -51.88 -7.71 36.09
N VAL A 111 -50.71 -7.37 35.55
CA VAL A 111 -50.44 -6.05 34.97
C VAL A 111 -50.89 -6.04 33.52
N ASN A 112 -52.00 -5.33 33.25
CA ASN A 112 -52.64 -5.29 31.94
C ASN A 112 -52.05 -4.23 30.98
N SER A 113 -51.24 -3.30 31.51
CA SER A 113 -50.58 -2.26 30.71
C SER A 113 -49.10 -2.24 31.05
N VAL A 114 -48.28 -2.70 30.12
CA VAL A 114 -46.83 -2.61 30.21
C VAL A 114 -46.25 -1.98 28.97
N GLY A 115 -45.19 -1.21 29.17
CA GLY A 115 -44.42 -0.57 28.11
C GLY A 115 -42.92 -0.74 28.32
N PRO A 116 -42.10 -0.20 27.42
CA PRO A 116 -40.66 -0.14 27.61
C PRO A 116 -40.33 0.70 28.85
N CYS A 117 -39.39 0.22 29.68
CA CYS A 117 -38.91 1.00 30.82
C CYS A 117 -38.17 2.27 30.38
N PRO A 118 -38.67 3.49 30.67
CA PRO A 118 -38.07 4.72 30.19
C PRO A 118 -36.66 4.96 30.76
N GLN A 119 -36.42 4.55 32.01
CA GLN A 119 -35.12 4.70 32.67
C GLN A 119 -34.04 3.82 32.04
N LEU A 120 -34.41 2.59 31.64
CA LEU A 120 -33.49 1.67 30.97
C LEU A 120 -33.15 2.15 29.54
N ALA A 121 -34.14 2.72 28.85
CA ALA A 121 -33.93 3.33 27.53
C ALA A 121 -32.96 4.51 27.60
N GLN A 122 -33.08 5.37 28.60
CA GLN A 122 -32.14 6.48 28.83
C GLN A 122 -30.72 5.98 29.15
N GLN A 123 -30.59 4.97 30.00
CA GLN A 123 -29.28 4.41 30.33
C GLN A 123 -28.61 3.75 29.12
N HIS A 124 -29.38 3.02 28.30
CA HIS A 124 -28.89 2.42 27.07
C HIS A 124 -28.45 3.49 26.06
N GLN A 125 -29.25 4.54 25.89
CA GLN A 125 -28.91 5.69 25.03
C GLN A 125 -27.60 6.37 25.49
N HIS A 126 -27.44 6.56 26.80
CA HIS A 126 -26.22 7.12 27.37
C HIS A 126 -25.00 6.23 27.10
N GLN A 127 -25.15 4.91 27.27
CA GLN A 127 -24.08 3.95 26.98
C GLN A 127 -23.69 3.95 25.50
N LEU A 128 -24.67 4.02 24.61
CA LEU A 128 -24.45 4.10 23.16
C LEU A 128 -23.71 5.38 22.77
N ASN A 129 -24.10 6.52 23.36
CA ASN A 129 -23.42 7.80 23.14
C ASN A 129 -21.97 7.77 23.66
N LYS A 130 -21.73 7.16 24.82
CA LYS A 130 -20.39 6.97 25.37
C LYS A 130 -19.52 6.10 24.45
N GLN A 131 -20.09 5.03 23.89
CA GLN A 131 -19.40 4.17 22.93
C GLN A 131 -19.08 4.90 21.63
N LYS A 132 -20.04 5.68 21.09
CA LYS A 132 -19.83 6.52 19.90
C LYS A 132 -18.73 7.56 20.12
N LEU A 133 -18.72 8.23 21.27
CA LEU A 133 -17.70 9.21 21.63
C LEU A 133 -16.31 8.56 21.68
N HIS A 134 -16.20 7.39 22.30
CA HIS A 134 -14.93 6.66 22.38
C HIS A 134 -14.45 6.20 20.99
N GLN A 135 -15.38 5.76 20.14
CA GLN A 135 -15.08 5.39 18.75
C GLN A 135 -14.62 6.60 17.92
N GLN A 136 -15.24 7.76 18.11
CA GLN A 136 -14.84 9.01 17.45
C GLN A 136 -13.45 9.46 17.91
N GLN A 137 -13.15 9.40 19.21
CA GLN A 137 -11.85 9.74 19.76
C GLN A 137 -10.75 8.82 19.19
N HIS A 138 -11.03 7.51 19.09
CA HIS A 138 -10.09 6.56 18.50
C HIS A 138 -9.83 6.83 17.01
N GLN A 139 -10.85 7.23 16.24
CA GLN A 139 -10.68 7.64 14.84
C GLN A 139 -9.79 8.88 14.70
N GLN A 140 -10.00 9.90 15.55
CA GLN A 140 -9.14 11.09 15.55
C GLN A 140 -7.69 10.76 15.89
N GLN A 141 -7.47 9.87 16.87
CA GLN A 141 -6.12 9.44 17.25
C GLN A 141 -5.43 8.66 16.11
N LYS A 142 -6.16 7.83 15.37
CA LYS A 142 -5.64 7.15 14.16
C LYS A 142 -5.24 8.13 13.07
N GLN A 143 -6.07 9.15 12.80
CA GLN A 143 -5.73 10.18 11.81
C GLN A 143 -4.48 10.98 12.21
N HIS A 144 -4.35 11.32 13.49
CA HIS A 144 -3.16 12.00 14.01
C HIS A 144 -1.91 11.14 13.83
N HIS A 145 -1.98 9.86 14.21
CA HIS A 145 -0.86 8.94 14.06
C HIS A 145 -0.46 8.73 12.59
N GLN A 146 -1.44 8.61 11.69
CA GLN A 146 -1.19 8.48 10.25
C GLN A 146 -0.51 9.74 9.68
N LYS A 147 -0.96 10.93 10.09
CA LYS A 147 -0.34 12.20 9.67
C LYS A 147 1.11 12.30 10.14
N GLN A 148 1.40 11.85 11.37
CA GLN A 148 2.75 11.84 11.92
C GLN A 148 3.68 10.87 11.18
N GLN A 149 3.18 9.68 10.82
CA GLN A 149 3.94 8.72 10.01
C GLN A 149 4.27 9.26 8.61
N VAL A 150 3.28 9.86 7.92
CA VAL A 150 3.48 10.44 6.59
C VAL A 150 4.48 11.59 6.65
N GLN A 151 4.42 12.44 7.68
CA GLN A 151 5.37 13.54 7.86
C GLN A 151 6.80 13.03 8.08
N GLN A 152 6.97 11.94 8.84
CA GLN A 152 8.26 11.31 9.06
C GLN A 152 8.82 10.67 7.78
N GLN A 153 7.96 10.03 6.98
CA GLN A 153 8.34 9.46 5.69
C GLN A 153 8.73 10.54 4.67
N LEU A 154 8.02 11.67 4.65
CA LEU A 154 8.34 12.80 3.78
C LEU A 154 9.70 13.42 4.15
N LEU A 155 9.98 13.58 5.45
CA LEU A 155 11.26 14.09 5.93
C LEU A 155 12.41 13.16 5.52
N GLN A 156 12.21 11.85 5.64
CA GLN A 156 13.21 10.85 5.23
C GLN A 156 13.46 10.89 3.72
N GLN A 157 12.42 11.06 2.91
CA GLN A 157 12.55 11.21 1.47
C GLN A 157 13.30 12.50 1.08
N GLN A 158 13.03 13.61 1.77
CA GLN A 158 13.73 14.88 1.55
C GLN A 158 15.22 14.75 1.88
N LEU A 159 15.56 14.06 2.97
CA LEU A 159 16.95 13.83 3.37
C LEU A 159 17.70 12.96 2.35
N GLN A 160 17.03 11.96 1.78
CA GLN A 160 17.61 11.09 0.75
C GLN A 160 17.89 11.86 -0.55
N GLN A 161 16.97 12.73 -0.97
CA GLN A 161 17.21 13.61 -2.12
C GLN A 161 18.38 14.57 -1.88
N GLN A 162 18.50 15.12 -0.67
CA GLN A 162 19.61 16.01 -0.31
C GLN A 162 20.96 15.29 -0.36
N GLN A 163 21.04 14.05 0.15
CA GLN A 163 22.26 13.24 0.05
C GLN A 163 22.63 12.94 -1.41
N GLN A 164 21.66 12.60 -2.25
CA GLN A 164 21.91 12.30 -3.65
C GLN A 164 22.45 13.54 -4.40
N HIS A 165 21.87 14.71 -4.12
CA HIS A 165 22.35 15.97 -4.70
C HIS A 165 23.79 16.30 -4.27
N GLN A 166 24.10 16.09 -2.99
CA GLN A 166 25.45 16.32 -2.46
C GLN A 166 26.48 15.36 -3.07
N GLN A 167 26.11 14.10 -3.33
CA GLN A 167 26.96 13.13 -4.02
C GLN A 167 27.25 13.56 -5.46
N GLN A 168 26.22 14.05 -6.17
CA GLN A 168 26.35 14.52 -7.55
C GLN A 168 27.26 15.74 -7.64
N GLN A 169 27.16 16.65 -6.67
CA GLN A 169 28.00 17.84 -6.57
C GLN A 169 29.47 17.47 -6.31
N ARG A 170 29.73 16.46 -5.47
CA ARG A 170 31.09 15.93 -5.26
C ARG A 170 31.67 15.28 -6.52
N GLN A 171 30.88 14.54 -7.29
CA GLN A 171 31.34 13.97 -8.56
C GLN A 171 31.72 15.05 -9.57
N GLN A 172 30.92 16.12 -9.70
CA GLN A 172 31.27 17.24 -10.57
C GLN A 172 32.55 17.94 -10.13
N GLN A 173 32.75 18.16 -8.83
CA GLN A 173 34.00 18.74 -8.32
C GLN A 173 35.22 17.85 -8.62
N GLN A 174 35.10 16.53 -8.42
CA GLN A 174 36.20 15.60 -8.78
C GLN A 174 36.51 15.63 -10.27
N GLN A 175 35.50 15.71 -11.13
CA GLN A 175 35.70 15.79 -12.57
C GLN A 175 36.41 17.09 -12.98
N GLN A 176 36.03 18.23 -12.41
CA GLN A 176 36.73 19.50 -12.63
C GLN A 176 38.18 19.44 -12.16
N GLN A 177 38.42 18.84 -10.99
CA GLN A 177 39.78 18.71 -10.46
C GLN A 177 40.65 17.84 -11.36
N GLN A 178 40.11 16.73 -11.89
CA GLN A 178 40.80 15.89 -12.86
C GLN A 178 41.12 16.65 -14.15
N GLN A 179 40.17 17.44 -14.67
CA GLN A 179 40.38 18.23 -15.87
C GLN A 179 41.50 19.27 -15.67
N GLN A 180 41.51 19.94 -14.51
CA GLN A 180 42.56 20.90 -14.16
C GLN A 180 43.93 20.23 -14.08
N GLN A 181 44.00 19.04 -13.47
CA GLN A 181 45.24 18.28 -13.37
C GLN A 181 45.77 17.84 -14.75
N GLN A 182 44.86 17.43 -15.65
CA GLN A 182 45.23 17.05 -17.01
C GLN A 182 45.75 18.25 -17.81
N GLN A 183 45.14 19.42 -17.64
CA GLN A 183 45.59 20.67 -18.28
C GLN A 183 46.98 21.09 -17.78
N GLN A 184 47.23 20.95 -16.48
CA GLN A 184 48.54 21.23 -15.88
C GLN A 184 49.63 20.29 -16.41
N GLN A 185 49.32 18.99 -16.54
CA GLN A 185 50.24 18.02 -17.14
C GLN A 185 50.56 18.36 -18.60
N GLN A 186 49.55 18.75 -19.39
CA GLN A 186 49.77 19.15 -20.78
C GLN A 186 50.66 20.39 -20.90
N GLN A 187 50.46 21.38 -20.01
CA GLN A 187 51.32 22.57 -19.97
C GLN A 187 52.76 22.23 -19.60
N GLN A 188 52.96 21.33 -18.62
CA GLN A 188 54.30 20.88 -18.25
C GLN A 188 55.00 20.14 -19.40
N GLN A 189 54.28 19.29 -20.12
CA GLN A 189 54.82 18.58 -21.29
C GLN A 189 55.23 19.56 -22.40
N GLN A 190 54.41 20.58 -22.66
CA GLN A 190 54.74 21.62 -23.64
C GLN A 190 55.99 22.41 -23.26
N GLN A 191 56.13 22.76 -21.97
CA GLN A 191 57.32 23.45 -21.47
C GLN A 191 58.58 22.58 -21.62
N GLN A 192 58.47 21.28 -21.33
CA GLN A 192 59.58 20.35 -21.48
C GLN A 192 60.00 20.20 -22.94
N GLN A 193 59.04 20.15 -23.87
CA GLN A 193 59.30 20.08 -25.31
C GLN A 193 59.99 21.35 -25.83
N GLN A 194 59.58 22.53 -25.34
CA GLN A 194 60.23 23.79 -25.68
C GLN A 194 61.68 23.84 -25.17
N GLN A 195 61.94 23.36 -23.96
CA GLN A 195 63.29 23.29 -23.41
C GLN A 195 64.19 22.35 -24.21
N GLN A 196 63.65 21.22 -24.67
CA GLN A 196 64.39 20.26 -25.48
C GLN A 196 64.72 20.82 -26.87
N GLN A 197 63.80 21.58 -27.48
CA GLN A 197 64.06 22.29 -28.75
C GLN A 197 65.14 23.37 -28.59
N GLN A 198 65.14 24.12 -27.48
CA GLN A 198 66.21 25.10 -27.21
C GLN A 198 67.57 24.44 -27.04
N GLN A 199 67.65 23.28 -26.36
CA GLN A 199 68.91 22.55 -26.25
C GLN A 199 69.41 22.03 -27.61
N GLN A 200 68.52 21.55 -28.47
CA GLN A 200 68.92 21.11 -29.82
C GLN A 200 69.42 22.28 -30.68
N GLN A 201 68.79 23.46 -30.59
CA GLN A 201 69.26 24.65 -31.30
C GLN A 201 70.62 25.14 -30.79
N GLN A 202 70.97 24.93 -29.52
CA GLN A 202 72.29 25.28 -29.01
C GLN A 202 73.40 24.29 -29.39
N GLN A 203 73.09 23.01 -29.63
CA GLN A 203 74.11 22.03 -30.04
C GLN A 203 74.43 22.07 -31.54
N GLN A 204 73.50 22.50 -32.39
CA GLN A 204 73.68 22.49 -33.84
C GLN A 204 74.87 23.36 -34.35
N PRO A 205 75.09 24.59 -33.84
CA PRO A 205 76.22 25.43 -34.26
C PRO A 205 77.57 24.82 -33.90
N GLN A 206 77.65 24.12 -32.77
CA GLN A 206 78.91 23.57 -32.28
C GLN A 206 79.38 22.39 -33.13
N GLN A 207 78.45 21.57 -33.63
CA GLN A 207 78.77 20.54 -34.62
C GLN A 207 79.22 21.14 -35.97
N GLN A 208 78.57 22.22 -36.42
CA GLN A 208 78.90 22.86 -37.69
C GLN A 208 80.30 23.53 -37.66
N GLN A 209 80.67 24.13 -36.52
CA GLN A 209 82.01 24.70 -36.32
C GLN A 209 83.10 23.63 -36.31
N GLN A 210 82.82 22.47 -35.70
CA GLN A 210 83.77 21.35 -35.66
C GLN A 210 83.98 20.74 -37.05
N GLN A 211 82.94 20.73 -37.88
CA GLN A 211 83.02 20.26 -39.27
C GLN A 211 83.82 21.23 -40.16
N GLN A 212 83.65 22.55 -39.98
CA GLN A 212 84.48 23.56 -40.67
C GLN A 212 85.96 23.47 -40.26
N GLN A 213 86.27 23.26 -38.98
CA GLN A 213 87.66 23.05 -38.56
C GLN A 213 88.29 21.80 -39.18
N LYS A 214 87.52 20.70 -39.32
CA LYS A 214 88.02 19.49 -40.01
C LYS A 214 88.32 19.75 -41.48
N GLN A 215 87.46 20.49 -42.19
CA GLN A 215 87.72 20.85 -43.60
C GLN A 215 88.95 21.74 -43.75
N GLN A 216 89.14 22.74 -42.89
CA GLN A 216 90.36 23.57 -42.92
C GLN A 216 91.63 22.76 -42.64
N LYS A 217 91.60 21.80 -41.71
CA LYS A 217 92.75 20.93 -41.45
C LYS A 217 93.08 20.04 -42.65
N GLN A 218 92.07 19.48 -43.34
CA GLN A 218 92.32 18.67 -44.54
C GLN A 218 92.88 19.50 -45.70
N GLN A 219 92.43 20.74 -45.90
CA GLN A 219 93.01 21.61 -46.93
C GLN A 219 94.47 21.98 -46.62
N LYS A 220 94.79 22.28 -45.35
CA LYS A 220 96.19 22.52 -44.94
C LYS A 220 97.09 21.30 -45.15
N GLN A 221 96.59 20.09 -44.89
CA GLN A 221 97.37 18.87 -45.16
C GLN A 221 97.62 18.64 -46.65
N LYS A 222 96.65 18.94 -47.53
CA LYS A 222 96.85 18.84 -48.98
C LYS A 222 97.86 19.86 -49.53
N GLN A 223 98.00 21.02 -48.90
CA GLN A 223 99.00 22.03 -49.31
C GLN A 223 100.41 21.73 -48.81
N GLN A 224 100.58 20.91 -47.77
CA GLN A 224 101.88 20.55 -47.22
C GLN A 224 102.46 19.25 -47.77
N GLN A 225 101.80 18.58 -48.72
CA GLN A 225 102.41 17.46 -49.40
C GLN A 225 103.38 18.01 -50.46
N PRO A 226 104.71 17.92 -50.24
CA PRO A 226 105.66 18.40 -51.21
C PRO A 226 105.51 17.56 -52.48
N GLN A 227 105.46 18.26 -53.60
CA GLN A 227 105.53 17.71 -54.93
C GLN A 227 106.89 17.00 -55.09
N GLN A 228 107.00 15.76 -54.60
CA GLN A 228 108.11 14.89 -54.92
C GLN A 228 107.96 14.52 -56.39
N GLN A 229 108.65 15.30 -57.22
CA GLN A 229 108.97 14.91 -58.58
C GLN A 229 109.67 13.54 -58.56
N PRO A 230 109.21 12.57 -59.35
CA PRO A 230 110.04 11.43 -59.68
C PRO A 230 111.13 11.92 -60.64
N GLN A 231 112.33 12.16 -60.13
CA GLN A 231 113.51 12.31 -60.98
C GLN A 231 113.89 10.91 -61.49
N GLN A 232 113.27 10.55 -62.61
CA GLN A 232 113.86 9.60 -63.54
C GLN A 232 115.03 10.25 -64.28
N GLN A 233 115.97 9.38 -64.65
CA GLN A 233 116.83 9.44 -65.83
C GLN A 233 118.17 10.18 -65.77
N GLN A 234 119.17 9.42 -66.27
CA GLN A 234 120.39 9.80 -66.97
C GLN A 234 121.64 10.13 -66.15
N GLN A 235 122.54 9.14 -66.05
CA GLN A 235 123.85 9.12 -66.73
C GLN A 235 124.48 7.73 -66.47
N GLN A 236 124.63 6.86 -67.47
CA GLN A 236 125.63 6.84 -68.55
C GLN A 236 127.08 6.71 -68.06
N GLN A 237 127.60 5.51 -68.36
CA GLN A 237 128.97 5.11 -68.71
C GLN A 237 130.02 5.05 -67.59
#